data_AF-A0A929B0V3-F1
#
_entry.id   AF-A0A929B0V3-F1
#
_cell.length_a   1.000
_cell.length_b   1.000
_cell.length_c   1.000
_cell.angle_alpha   90.00
_cell.angle_beta   90.00
_cell.angle_gamma   90.00
#
_symmetry.space_group_name_H-M   'P 1'
#
loop_
_entity.id
_entity.type
_entity.pdbx_description
1 polymer ?
#
loop_
_entity_poly.entity_id
_entity_poly.type
_entity_poly.pdbx_seq_one_letter_code
_entity_poly.pdbx_strand_id
1 'polypeptide(L)'
;MFLKLKRLLKPFGIEQFLTDKLKTYERHLTKEERIVSKYKMQKIERKHLTLRTRIKRLQRKTICFSKIVPMHDLVIGLYINKYELGRDI
;
A
#
# COMPACT_ATOMS: atom_id res chain seq x y z
N MET A 1 4.24 5.59 -15.62
CA MET A 1 4.16 4.99 -14.26
C MET A 1 2.85 4.22 -14.04
N PHE A 2 1.68 4.87 -14.10
CA PHE A 2 0.38 4.25 -13.82
C PHE A 2 0.02 3.04 -14.70
N LEU A 3 0.27 3.10 -16.01
CA LEU A 3 -0.03 1.99 -16.93
C LEU A 3 0.73 0.70 -16.59
N LYS A 4 1.98 0.82 -16.13
CA LYS A 4 2.77 -0.33 -15.66
C LYS A 4 2.14 -0.95 -14.42
N LEU A 5 1.67 -0.12 -13.48
CA LEU A 5 0.94 -0.57 -12.31
C LEU A 5 -0.40 -1.23 -12.68
N LYS A 6 -1.21 -0.62 -13.56
CA LYS A 6 -2.48 -1.21 -14.03
C LYS A 6 -2.27 -2.59 -14.63
N ARG A 7 -1.19 -2.80 -15.40
CA ARG A 7 -0.83 -4.12 -15.94
C ARG A 7 -0.51 -5.16 -14.87
N LEU A 8 0.25 -4.77 -13.84
CA LEU A 8 0.60 -5.66 -12.71
C LEU A 8 -0.63 -5.99 -11.84
N LEU A 9 -1.60 -5.10 -11.79
CA LEU A 9 -2.83 -5.27 -11.00
C LEU A 9 -3.90 -6.10 -11.72
N LYS A 10 -3.81 -6.27 -13.05
CA LYS A 10 -4.75 -7.04 -13.87
C LYS A 10 -5.05 -8.46 -13.37
N PRO A 11 -4.07 -9.26 -12.89
CA PRO A 11 -4.32 -10.62 -12.38
C PRO A 11 -5.15 -10.66 -11.10
N PHE A 12 -5.21 -9.55 -10.34
CA PHE A 12 -5.89 -9.49 -9.05
C PHE A 12 -7.38 -9.14 -9.17
N GLY A 13 -7.89 -8.95 -10.39
CA GLY A 13 -9.32 -8.67 -10.61
C GLY A 13 -9.81 -7.37 -9.94
N ILE A 14 -8.95 -6.35 -9.85
CA ILE A 14 -9.31 -5.07 -9.22
C ILE A 14 -10.21 -4.28 -10.16
N GLU A 15 -11.48 -4.13 -9.78
CA GLU A 15 -12.50 -3.43 -10.55
C GLU A 15 -12.56 -1.92 -10.25
N GLN A 16 -12.19 -1.52 -9.02
CA GLN A 16 -12.35 -0.16 -8.54
C GLN A 16 -11.04 0.44 -8.03
N PHE A 17 -10.76 1.66 -8.48
CA PHE A 17 -9.60 2.45 -8.13
C PHE A 17 -10.03 3.70 -7.38
N LEU A 18 -9.54 3.84 -6.14
CA LEU A 18 -9.66 5.09 -5.43
C LEU A 18 -8.55 6.03 -5.90
N THR A 19 -8.91 7.13 -6.56
CA THR A 19 -7.92 8.08 -7.10
C THR A 19 -8.19 9.49 -6.63
N ASP A 20 -7.17 10.33 -6.72
CA ASP A 20 -7.33 11.78 -6.59
C ASP A 20 -8.04 12.36 -7.83
N LYS A 21 -8.24 13.68 -7.82
CA LYS A 21 -8.83 14.43 -8.94
C LYS A 21 -7.84 14.71 -10.08
N LEU A 22 -6.72 13.99 -10.17
CA LEU A 22 -5.69 14.27 -11.15
C LEU A 22 -6.08 13.75 -12.55
N LYS A 23 -5.84 14.57 -13.57
CA LYS A 23 -6.18 14.27 -14.98
C LYS A 23 -5.47 13.03 -15.55
N THR A 24 -4.39 12.57 -14.96
CA THR A 24 -3.65 11.38 -15.42
C THR A 24 -4.47 10.09 -15.26
N TYR A 25 -5.26 9.99 -14.19
CA TYR A 25 -6.14 8.85 -13.93
C TYR A 25 -7.38 8.89 -14.82
N GLU A 26 -7.92 10.08 -15.11
CA GLU A 26 -9.07 10.28 -16.00
C GLU A 26 -8.83 9.80 -17.43
N ARG A 27 -7.58 9.80 -17.89
CA ARG A 27 -7.23 9.33 -19.24
C ARG A 27 -7.20 7.81 -19.38
N HIS A 28 -7.12 7.09 -18.26
CA HIS A 28 -6.82 5.66 -18.25
C HIS A 28 -7.80 4.82 -17.42
N LEU A 29 -8.73 5.46 -16.72
CA LEU A 29 -9.79 4.85 -15.94
C LEU A 29 -11.13 5.42 -16.38
N THR A 30 -12.13 4.55 -16.56
CA THR A 30 -13.51 5.01 -16.80
C THR A 30 -14.12 5.59 -15.52
N LYS A 31 -15.26 6.27 -15.63
CA LYS A 31 -15.98 6.82 -14.46
C LYS A 31 -16.47 5.72 -13.51
N GLU A 32 -16.73 4.52 -14.03
CA GLU A 32 -17.20 3.36 -13.27
C GLU A 32 -16.05 2.68 -12.52
N GLU A 33 -14.87 2.59 -13.13
CA GLU A 33 -13.66 2.06 -12.51
C GLU A 33 -13.11 2.97 -11.40
N ARG A 34 -13.56 4.23 -11.32
CA ARG A 34 -12.94 5.27 -10.49
C ARG A 34 -13.86 5.77 -9.39
N ILE A 35 -13.37 5.73 -8.16
CA ILE A 35 -14.03 6.33 -7.00
C ILE A 35 -13.22 7.55 -6.53
N VAL A 36 -13.86 8.72 -6.54
CA VAL A 36 -13.27 9.96 -6.00
C VAL A 36 -13.99 10.30 -4.70
N SER A 37 -13.32 10.12 -3.56
CA SER A 37 -13.85 10.50 -2.26
C SER A 37 -12.73 10.98 -1.34
N LYS A 38 -12.88 12.21 -0.82
CA LYS A 38 -11.92 12.81 0.12
C LYS A 38 -11.75 11.96 1.38
N TYR A 39 -12.86 11.49 1.95
CA TYR A 39 -12.84 10.67 3.17
C TYR A 39 -12.10 9.34 2.96
N LYS A 40 -12.45 8.60 1.89
CA LYS A 40 -11.77 7.33 1.58
C LYS A 40 -10.28 7.56 1.28
N MET A 41 -9.94 8.65 0.60
CA MET A 41 -8.55 8.98 0.26
C MET A 41 -7.72 9.26 1.52
N GLN A 42 -8.25 10.10 2.41
CA GLN A 42 -7.61 10.39 3.69
C GLN A 42 -7.38 9.13 4.53
N LYS A 43 -8.28 8.15 4.46
CA LYS A 43 -8.08 6.85 5.13
C LYS A 43 -6.87 6.10 4.58
N ILE A 44 -6.68 6.08 3.26
CA ILE A 44 -5.50 5.48 2.61
C ILE A 44 -4.23 6.27 2.95
N GLU A 45 -4.28 7.60 2.91
CA GLU A 45 -3.14 8.45 3.27
C GLU A 45 -2.68 8.21 4.72
N ARG A 46 -3.63 8.14 5.67
CA ARG A 46 -3.33 7.81 7.06
C ARG A 46 -2.69 6.43 7.20
N LYS A 47 -3.20 5.41 6.49
CA LYS A 47 -2.60 4.07 6.47
C LYS A 47 -1.15 4.12 5.99
N HIS A 48 -0.88 4.78 4.86
CA HIS A 48 0.48 4.93 4.33
C HIS A 48 1.40 5.73 5.27
N LEU A 49 0.89 6.75 5.95
CA LEU A 49 1.65 7.50 6.95
C LEU A 49 2.06 6.61 8.14
N THR A 50 1.13 5.78 8.64
CA THR A 50 1.42 4.81 9.71
C THR A 50 2.46 3.79 9.25
N LEU A 51 2.31 3.22 8.05
CA LEU A 51 3.29 2.28 7.48
C LEU A 51 4.68 2.91 7.37
N ARG A 52 4.79 4.11 6.79
CA ARG A 52 6.07 4.84 6.67
C ARG A 52 6.71 5.08 8.03
N THR A 53 5.92 5.46 9.03
CA THR A 53 6.42 5.67 10.40
C THR A 53 6.95 4.36 10.99
N ARG A 54 6.24 3.24 10.80
CA ARG A 54 6.66 1.91 11.29
C ARG A 54 7.93 1.42 10.59
N ILE A 55 8.06 1.58 9.27
CA ILE A 55 9.28 1.24 8.53
C ILE A 55 10.47 2.07 9.03
N LYS A 56 10.29 3.38 9.24
CA LYS A 56 11.33 4.23 9.85
C LYS A 56 11.76 3.71 11.22
N ARG A 57 10.82 3.20 12.02
CA ARG A 57 11.14 2.59 13.32
C ARG A 57 11.93 1.29 13.17
N LEU A 58 11.56 0.43 12.23
CA LEU A 58 12.24 -0.84 11.94
C LEU A 58 13.72 -0.62 11.56
N GLN A 59 14.01 0.47 10.84
CA GLN A 59 15.37 0.83 10.44
C GLN A 59 16.24 1.46 11.54
N ARG A 60 15.67 1.78 12.73
CA ARG A 60 16.47 2.34 13.82
C ARG A 60 17.38 1.27 14.40
N LYS A 61 18.69 1.51 14.39
CA LYS A 61 19.72 0.60 14.95
C LYS A 61 19.72 0.61 16.48
N THR A 62 18.67 0.07 17.09
CA THR A 62 18.56 -0.13 18.55
C THR A 62 19.02 -1.54 18.94
N ILE A 63 18.92 -1.88 20.24
CA ILE A 63 19.37 -3.17 20.80
C ILE A 63 18.75 -4.39 20.08
N CYS A 64 17.50 -4.28 19.61
CA CYS A 64 16.81 -5.36 18.89
C CYS A 64 17.02 -5.33 17.37
N PHE A 65 17.94 -4.51 16.84
CA PHE A 65 18.16 -4.39 15.40
C PHE A 65 18.92 -5.60 14.84
N SER A 66 18.29 -6.32 13.91
CA SER A 66 18.95 -7.39 13.16
C SER A 66 19.70 -6.85 11.94
N LYS A 67 20.88 -7.38 11.65
CA LYS A 67 21.65 -7.05 10.43
C LYS A 67 21.30 -7.96 9.24
N ILE A 68 20.63 -9.08 9.48
CA ILE A 68 20.33 -10.04 8.41
C ILE A 68 19.03 -9.67 7.69
N VAL A 69 19.07 -9.63 6.36
CA VAL A 69 17.94 -9.28 5.50
C VAL A 69 16.72 -10.18 5.72
N PRO A 70 16.87 -11.52 5.85
CA PRO A 70 15.72 -12.42 6.04
C PRO A 70 14.86 -12.10 7.28
N MET A 71 15.46 -11.57 8.35
CA MET A 71 14.70 -11.17 9.54
C MET A 71 13.80 -9.96 9.27
N HIS A 72 14.28 -9.00 8.48
CA HIS A 72 13.47 -7.85 8.07
C HIS A 72 12.35 -8.27 7.13
N ASP A 73 12.64 -9.15 6.17
CA ASP A 73 11.63 -9.68 5.24
C ASP A 73 10.52 -10.42 5.98
N LEU A 74 10.87 -11.26 6.96
CA LEU A 74 9.91 -11.98 7.79
C LEU A 74 9.04 -11.01 8.60
N VAL A 75 9.66 -10.03 9.28
CA VAL A 75 8.92 -9.05 10.10
C VAL A 75 7.98 -8.20 9.24
N ILE A 76 8.42 -7.77 8.06
CA ILE A 76 7.58 -7.02 7.11
C ILE A 76 6.43 -7.90 6.60
N GLY A 77 6.72 -9.17 6.26
CA GLY A 77 5.71 -10.14 5.82
C GLY A 77 4.64 -10.38 6.89
N LEU A 78 5.04 -10.71 8.12
CA LEU A 78 4.13 -10.90 9.26
C LEU A 78 3.28 -9.66 9.52
N TYR A 79 3.90 -8.48 9.44
CA TYR A 79 3.18 -7.21 9.59
C TYR A 79 2.08 -7.02 8.54
N ILE A 80 2.40 -7.23 7.26
CA ILE A 80 1.43 -7.06 6.16
C ILE A 80 0.29 -8.07 6.29
N ASN A 81 0.63 -9.34 6.58
CA ASN A 81 -0.36 -10.39 6.76
C ASN A 81 -1.34 -10.06 7.90
N LYS A 82 -0.82 -9.64 9.05
CA LYS A 82 -1.63 -9.30 10.22
C LYS A 82 -2.48 -8.04 10.03
N TYR A 83 -1.87 -6.94 9.57
CA TYR A 83 -2.52 -5.62 9.61
C TYR A 83 -3.22 -5.21 8.32
N GLU A 84 -2.79 -5.70 7.15
CA GLU A 84 -3.42 -5.33 5.87
C GLU A 84 -4.29 -6.46 5.30
N LEU A 85 -3.90 -7.72 5.51
CA LEU A 85 -4.65 -8.88 4.97
C LEU A 85 -5.52 -9.60 6.01
N GLY A 86 -5.38 -9.27 7.30
CA GLY A 86 -6.16 -9.90 8.38
C GLY A 86 -5.92 -11.41 8.51
N ARG A 87 -4.75 -11.90 8.07
CA ARG A 87 -4.36 -13.30 8.19
C ARG A 87 -3.58 -13.47 9.49
N ASP A 88 -4.05 -14.34 10.37
CA ASP A 88 -3.23 -14.84 11.48
C ASP A 88 -2.33 -15.94 10.91
N ILE A 89 -1.03 -15.64 10.87
CA ILE A 89 0.05 -16.53 10.42
C ILE A 89 1.06 -16.62 11.55
#